data_AF-W1NLN8-F1
#
_entry.id   AF-W1NLN8-F1
#
_cell.length_a   1.000
_cell.length_b   1.000
_cell.length_c   1.000
_cell.angle_alpha   90.00
_cell.angle_beta   90.00
_cell.angle_gamma   90.00
#
_symmetry.space_group_name_H-M   'P 1'
#
loop_
_entity.id
_entity.type
_entity.pdbx_description
1 polymer ?
#
loop_
_entity_poly.entity_id
_entity_poly.type
_entity_poly.pdbx_seq_one_letter_code
_entity_poly.pdbx_strand_id
1 'polypeptide(L)'
;MNVDSYPDEISSTKIIGERQFQKAVDLFTTAKDQISGKVDYRHVYVNFTNIAVELESQEVVNTCPAALGPGFAAGTTDGGGIEGFQQGDTKVIFYGDISLLVVQF
;
A
#
# COMPACT_ATOMS: atom_id res chain seq x y z
N MET A 1 -13.73 23.60 -4.24
CA MET A 1 -13.14 22.35 -3.73
C MET A 1 -13.02 22.52 -2.24
N ASN A 2 -13.88 21.87 -1.48
CA ASN A 2 -13.80 21.90 -0.02
C ASN A 2 -12.73 20.89 0.37
N VAL A 3 -11.64 21.44 0.91
CA VAL A 3 -10.40 20.75 1.23
C VAL A 3 -10.53 20.23 2.66
N ASP A 4 -10.92 18.96 2.79
CA ASP A 4 -10.79 18.21 4.07
C ASP A 4 -9.35 17.66 4.26
N SER A 5 -8.39 18.19 3.49
CA SER A 5 -6.95 17.90 3.58
C SER A 5 -6.29 18.82 4.59
N TYR A 6 -5.31 18.27 5.32
CA TYR A 6 -4.43 18.90 6.31
C TYR A 6 -4.28 20.45 6.21
N PRO A 7 -4.28 21.20 7.33
CA PRO A 7 -4.50 22.66 7.35
C PRO A 7 -3.56 23.50 6.47
N ASP A 8 -2.39 22.97 6.09
CA ASP A 8 -1.51 23.54 5.06
C ASP A 8 -0.67 22.43 4.40
N GLU A 9 -1.20 21.84 3.33
CA GLU A 9 -0.54 20.76 2.58
C GLU A 9 0.74 21.23 1.85
N ILE A 10 0.82 22.49 1.43
CA ILE A 10 1.99 23.06 0.75
C ILE A 10 3.17 23.19 1.73
N SER A 11 2.91 23.74 2.92
CA SER A 11 3.93 23.83 3.98
C SER A 11 4.35 22.44 4.47
N SER A 12 3.39 21.52 4.63
CA SER A 12 3.69 20.14 5.04
C SER A 12 4.58 19.43 4.03
N THR A 13 4.28 19.56 2.74
CA THR A 13 5.10 19.04 1.65
C THR A 13 6.52 19.59 1.70
N LYS A 14 6.65 20.91 1.89
CA LYS A 14 7.97 21.56 2.02
C LYS A 14 8.75 21.03 3.22
N ILE A 15 8.13 20.97 4.41
CA ILE A 15 8.80 20.57 5.64
C ILE A 15 9.28 19.12 5.56
N ILE A 16 8.42 18.20 5.12
CA ILE A 16 8.75 16.78 5.02
C ILE A 16 9.75 16.52 3.88
N GLY A 17 9.62 17.25 2.76
CA GLY A 17 10.60 17.22 1.67
C GLY A 17 11.98 17.69 2.11
N GLU A 18 12.08 18.82 2.80
CA GLU A 18 13.34 19.38 3.30
C GLU A 18 14.05 18.43 4.26
N ARG A 19 13.30 17.78 5.16
CA ARG A 19 13.84 16.79 6.11
C ARG A 19 14.44 15.58 5.40
N GLN A 20 13.75 15.06 4.38
CA GLN A 20 14.25 13.96 3.56
C GLN A 20 15.48 14.38 2.75
N PHE A 21 15.46 15.57 2.15
CA PHE A 21 16.57 16.14 1.39
C PHE A 21 17.83 16.29 2.26
N GLN A 22 17.73 16.93 3.42
CA GLN A 22 18.87 17.14 4.31
C GLN A 22 19.52 15.80 4.67
N LYS A 23 18.71 14.80 5.06
CA LYS A 23 19.24 13.48 5.40
C LYS A 23 19.89 12.79 4.20
N ALA A 24 19.32 12.93 3.00
CA ALA A 24 19.91 12.38 1.78
C ALA A 24 21.26 13.02 1.45
N VAL A 25 21.39 14.35 1.57
CA VAL A 25 22.65 15.06 1.38
C VAL A 25 23.70 14.64 2.41
N ASP A 26 23.32 14.51 3.68
CA ASP A 26 24.22 14.07 4.73
C ASP A 26 24.76 12.67 4.44
N LEU A 27 23.90 11.73 4.06
CA LEU A 27 24.30 10.36 3.69
C LEU A 27 25.19 10.35 2.44
N PHE A 28 24.85 11.15 1.42
CA PHE A 28 25.63 11.24 0.18
C PHE A 28 27.04 11.79 0.42
N THR A 29 27.15 12.87 1.21
CA THR A 29 28.43 13.54 1.45
C THR A 29 29.34 12.80 2.43
N THR A 30 28.77 11.93 3.28
CA THR A 30 29.53 11.15 4.28
C THR A 30 29.76 9.70 3.88
N ALA A 31 29.26 9.26 2.72
CA ALA A 31 29.45 7.90 2.24
C ALA A 31 30.94 7.54 2.08
N LYS A 32 31.34 6.39 2.64
CA LYS A 32 32.72 5.87 2.57
C LYS A 32 32.82 4.54 1.83
N ASP A 33 31.71 3.80 1.78
CA ASP A 33 31.69 2.46 1.23
C ASP A 33 31.51 2.50 -0.28
N GLN A 34 32.53 2.06 -1.00
CA GLN A 34 32.46 1.92 -2.45
C GLN A 34 31.74 0.62 -2.80
N ILE A 35 30.61 0.73 -3.50
CA ILE A 35 29.92 -0.41 -4.10
C ILE A 35 30.74 -0.87 -5.31
N SER A 36 31.11 -2.16 -5.34
CA SER A 36 31.85 -2.79 -6.44
C SER A 36 31.24 -4.16 -6.76
N GLY A 37 31.49 -4.66 -7.97
CA GLY A 37 30.95 -5.93 -8.44
C GLY A 37 30.31 -5.81 -9.82
N LYS A 38 29.75 -6.92 -10.31
CA LYS A 38 29.03 -6.96 -11.58
C LYS A 38 27.62 -6.43 -11.39
N VAL A 39 27.14 -5.67 -12.37
CA VAL A 39 25.72 -5.31 -12.47
C VAL A 39 24.98 -6.50 -13.06
N ASP A 40 23.84 -6.85 -12.47
CA ASP A 40 22.99 -7.95 -12.92
C ASP A 40 21.51 -7.54 -12.89
N TYR A 41 20.67 -8.16 -13.72
CA TYR A 41 19.24 -7.84 -13.83
C TYR A 41 18.40 -9.10 -14.11
N ARG A 42 17.23 -9.18 -13.48
CA ARG A 42 16.25 -10.26 -13.70
C ARG A 42 14.84 -9.66 -13.80
N HIS A 43 14.05 -10.20 -14.71
CA HIS A 43 12.67 -9.81 -14.93
C HIS A 43 11.85 -11.02 -15.37
N VAL A 44 10.61 -11.10 -14.89
CA VAL A 44 9.66 -12.13 -15.29
C VAL A 44 8.24 -11.57 -15.16
N TYR A 45 7.38 -11.94 -16.10
CA TYR A 45 5.94 -11.78 -15.95
C TYR A 45 5.37 -13.01 -15.27
N VAL A 46 4.66 -12.83 -14.17
CA VAL A 46 4.06 -13.92 -13.39
C VAL A 46 2.57 -13.68 -13.28
N ASN A 47 1.78 -14.74 -13.46
CA ASN A 47 0.35 -14.69 -13.20
C ASN A 47 0.08 -15.01 -11.72
N PHE A 48 -0.36 -14.01 -10.95
CA PHE A 48 -0.64 -14.12 -9.52
C PHE A 48 -2.03 -14.66 -9.17
N THR A 49 -2.86 -15.03 -10.15
CA THR A 49 -4.23 -15.49 -9.90
C THR A 49 -4.29 -16.82 -9.13
N ASN A 50 -3.29 -17.69 -9.25
CA ASN A 50 -3.28 -19.02 -8.60
C ASN A 50 -1.86 -19.61 -8.51
N ILE A 51 -0.95 -18.93 -7.81
CA ILE A 51 0.42 -19.38 -7.57
C ILE A 51 0.45 -20.25 -6.31
N ALA A 52 1.05 -21.44 -6.40
CA ALA A 52 1.32 -22.28 -5.24
C ALA A 52 2.43 -21.67 -4.37
N VAL A 53 2.17 -21.53 -3.08
CA VAL A 53 3.08 -21.00 -2.06
C VAL A 53 3.24 -22.06 -0.97
N GLU A 54 4.48 -22.48 -0.75
CA GLU A 54 4.84 -23.37 0.34
C GLU A 54 5.06 -22.54 1.62
N LEU A 55 4.33 -22.87 2.67
CA LEU A 55 4.42 -22.24 3.99
C LEU A 55 5.48 -22.91 4.84
N GLU A 56 5.94 -22.26 5.91
CA GLU A 56 6.87 -22.85 6.89
C GLU A 56 6.35 -24.15 7.52
N SER A 57 5.01 -24.32 7.55
CA SER A 57 4.32 -25.54 7.99
C SER A 57 4.42 -26.71 7.01
N GLN A 58 5.08 -26.55 5.86
CA GLN A 58 5.11 -27.49 4.72
C GLN A 58 3.75 -27.67 4.03
N GLU A 59 2.77 -26.83 4.36
CA GLU A 59 1.51 -26.75 3.63
C GLU A 59 1.70 -25.96 2.34
N VAL A 60 1.11 -26.45 1.25
CA VAL A 60 1.05 -25.72 -0.02
C VAL A 60 -0.32 -25.08 -0.16
N VAL A 61 -0.36 -23.75 -0.16
CA VAL A 61 -1.57 -22.94 -0.39
C VAL A 61 -1.47 -22.24 -1.75
N ASN A 62 -2.57 -21.63 -2.21
CA ASN A 62 -2.56 -20.85 -3.45
C ASN A 62 -2.91 -19.39 -3.20
N THR A 63 -2.28 -18.49 -3.96
CA THR A 63 -2.84 -17.13 -4.13
C THR A 63 -4.21 -17.21 -4.78
N CYS A 64 -4.99 -16.16 -4.63
CA CYS A 64 -6.35 -16.09 -5.15
C CYS A 64 -6.49 -15.01 -6.22
N PRO A 65 -7.54 -15.06 -7.06
CA PRO A 65 -7.88 -13.95 -7.94
C PRO A 65 -8.02 -12.63 -7.17
N ALA A 66 -7.73 -11.52 -7.84
CA ALA A 66 -7.80 -10.20 -7.22
C ALA A 66 -9.23 -9.89 -6.71
N ALA A 67 -9.31 -9.42 -5.47
CA ALA A 67 -10.54 -8.98 -4.81
C ALA A 67 -10.23 -7.83 -3.84
N LEU A 68 -11.26 -7.05 -3.47
CA LEU A 68 -11.15 -5.94 -2.52
C LEU A 68 -12.12 -6.17 -1.35
N GLY A 69 -11.60 -6.05 -0.13
CA GLY A 69 -12.38 -6.11 1.11
C GLY A 69 -13.16 -4.81 1.39
N PRO A 70 -14.11 -4.81 2.35
CA PRO A 70 -14.88 -3.60 2.67
C PRO A 70 -14.01 -2.46 3.22
N GLY A 71 -12.93 -2.79 3.94
CA GLY A 71 -11.96 -1.80 4.42
C GLY A 71 -11.28 -0.98 3.31
N PHE A 72 -11.27 -1.46 2.05
CA PHE A 72 -10.80 -0.65 0.91
C PHE A 72 -11.66 0.60 0.72
N ALA A 73 -12.98 0.48 0.89
CA ALA A 73 -13.91 1.59 0.74
C ALA A 73 -13.81 2.63 1.86
N ALA A 74 -13.20 2.28 3.00
CA ALA A 74 -13.05 3.19 4.14
C ALA A 74 -11.97 4.27 3.96
N GLY A 75 -11.09 4.12 2.96
CA GLY A 75 -9.95 5.01 2.76
C GLY A 75 -8.93 4.92 3.90
N THR A 76 -8.18 5.99 4.13
CA THR A 76 -7.13 6.08 5.17
C THR A 76 -7.27 7.38 5.97
N THR A 77 -6.39 7.58 6.95
CA THR A 77 -6.30 8.87 7.66
C THR A 77 -5.81 10.01 6.76
N ASP A 78 -5.11 9.70 5.66
CA ASP A 78 -4.60 10.70 4.71
C ASP A 78 -5.65 11.11 3.67
N GLY A 79 -6.77 10.39 3.62
CA GLY A 79 -7.90 10.64 2.75
C GLY A 79 -9.02 9.65 3.06
N GLY A 80 -10.10 10.17 3.64
CA GLY A 80 -11.27 9.37 4.02
C GLY A 80 -11.95 8.73 2.81
N GLY A 81 -12.59 7.58 3.04
CA GLY A 81 -13.34 6.86 2.03
C GLY A 81 -14.85 7.14 2.05
N ILE A 82 -15.64 6.15 1.63
CA ILE A 82 -17.09 6.20 1.56
C ILE A 82 -17.67 6.14 2.98
N GLU A 83 -18.57 7.07 3.30
CA GLU A 83 -19.30 7.07 4.57
C GLU A 83 -20.00 5.73 4.82
N GLY A 84 -19.87 5.19 6.04
CA GLY A 84 -20.44 3.90 6.43
C GLY A 84 -19.50 2.70 6.31
N PHE A 85 -18.30 2.86 5.73
CA PHE A 85 -17.23 1.88 5.78
C PHE A 85 -16.15 2.29 6.79
N GLN A 86 -15.63 1.32 7.54
CA GLN A 86 -14.53 1.52 8.48
C GLN A 86 -13.34 0.60 8.15
N GLN A 87 -12.13 1.13 8.33
CA GLN A 87 -10.93 0.28 8.30
C GLN A 87 -11.05 -0.80 9.39
N GLY A 88 -10.79 -2.06 9.02
CA GLY A 88 -10.95 -3.20 9.92
C GLY A 88 -12.31 -3.90 9.82
N ASP A 89 -13.23 -3.43 8.98
CA ASP A 89 -14.46 -4.18 8.69
C ASP A 89 -14.12 -5.56 8.13
N THR A 90 -14.60 -6.60 8.82
CA THR A 90 -14.46 -8.00 8.39
C THR A 90 -15.72 -8.52 7.72
N LYS A 91 -16.80 -7.75 7.70
CA LYS A 91 -18.08 -8.09 7.10
C LYS A 91 -18.67 -6.86 6.42
N VAL A 92 -19.41 -7.07 5.34
CA VAL A 92 -20.18 -5.98 4.70
C VAL A 92 -21.54 -5.88 5.39
N ILE A 93 -21.90 -4.69 5.89
CA ILE A 93 -23.24 -4.40 6.40
C ILE A 93 -24.04 -3.77 5.26
N PHE A 94 -24.87 -4.56 4.58
CA PHE A 94 -25.69 -4.07 3.47
C PHE A 94 -27.01 -3.44 3.96
N TYR A 95 -27.26 -2.17 3.61
CA TYR A 95 -28.60 -1.58 3.56
C TYR A 95 -28.98 -1.36 2.08
N GLY A 96 -29.52 -2.40 1.42
CA GLY A 96 -30.00 -2.36 0.02
C GLY A 96 -29.04 -2.90 -1.04
N ASP A 97 -29.56 -3.09 -2.27
CA ASP A 97 -28.94 -3.75 -3.43
C ASP A 97 -27.75 -2.98 -4.03
N ILE A 98 -26.66 -2.86 -3.28
CA ILE A 98 -25.35 -2.52 -3.84
C ILE A 98 -24.53 -3.80 -3.88
N SER A 99 -24.50 -4.46 -5.04
CA SER A 99 -23.63 -5.60 -5.30
C SER A 99 -22.20 -5.12 -5.52
N LEU A 100 -21.51 -4.66 -4.48
CA LEU A 100 -20.05 -4.56 -4.52
C LEU A 100 -19.51 -5.98 -4.32
N LEU A 101 -18.85 -6.53 -5.34
CA LEU A 101 -18.25 -7.86 -5.29
C LEU A 101 -17.08 -7.85 -4.29
N VAL A 102 -17.40 -8.06 -3.02
CA VAL A 102 -16.48 -8.13 -1.89
C VAL A 102 -16.49 -9.58 -1.42
N VAL A 103 -15.48 -10.35 -1.81
CA VAL A 103 -15.26 -11.72 -1.29
C VAL A 103 -14.15 -11.64 -0.25
N GLN A 104 -14.52 -11.93 1.00
CA GLN A 104 -13.62 -12.09 2.14
C GLN A 104 -12.52 -13.12 1.87
N PHE A 105 -11.29 -12.80 2.29
CA PHE A 105 -10.35 -13.78 2.83
C PHE A 105 -10.42 -13.72 4.36
#